data_AF-A0A2T0B7R3-F1
#
_entry.id   AF-A0A2T0B7R3-F1
#
_cell.length_a   1.000
_cell.length_b   1.000
_cell.length_c   1.000
_cell.angle_alpha   90.00
_cell.angle_beta   90.00
_cell.angle_gamma   90.00
#
_symmetry.space_group_name_H-M   'P 1'
#
loop_
_entity.id
_entity.type
_entity.pdbx_description
1 polymer ?
#
loop_
_entity_poly.entity_id
_entity_poly.type
_entity_poly.pdbx_seq_one_letter_code
_entity_poly.pdbx_strand_id
1 'polypeptide(L)' 'MFEAIEVRSGEGKRIVEEFSDINVYEQGKEALKEYAEKHRKDKSREMYVYHTKNEKLLIEERKVW' A
#
# COMPACT_ATOMS: atom_id res chain seq x y z
N MET A 1 -7.33 -1.17 1.80
CA MET A 1 -6.43 -0.67 0.75
C MET A 1 -6.33 0.83 0.94
N PHE A 2 -5.12 1.36 0.94
CA PHE A 2 -4.89 2.78 1.14
C PHE A 2 -3.90 3.30 0.10
N GLU A 3 -3.91 4.61 -0.09
CA GLU A 3 -2.88 5.36 -0.81
C GLU A 3 -1.98 6.04 0.20
N ALA A 4 -0.66 5.89 0.03
CA ALA A 4 0.31 6.62 0.83
C ALA A 4 0.47 8.04 0.25
N ILE A 5 0.25 9.05 1.10
CA ILE A 5 0.29 10.47 0.71
C ILE A 5 1.66 11.05 1.05
N GLU A 6 2.10 10.87 2.30
CA GLU A 6 3.43 11.29 2.75
C GLU A 6 4.22 10.06 3.21
N VAL A 7 5.41 9.91 2.64
CA VAL A 7 6.26 8.75 2.83
C VAL A 7 7.71 9.15 2.97
N ARG A 8 8.44 8.39 3.79
CA ARG A 8 9.89 8.45 3.86
C ARG A 8 10.50 7.06 3.88
N SER A 9 11.76 6.98 3.47
CA SER A 9 12.55 5.75 3.48
C SER A 9 13.51 5.76 4.66
N GLY A 10 13.64 4.63 5.35
CA GLY A 10 14.56 4.50 6.47
C GLY A 10 14.82 3.04 6.84
N GLU A 11 16.08 2.68 7.04
CA GLU A 11 16.48 1.32 7.46
C GLU A 11 15.94 0.18 6.58
N GLY A 12 15.78 0.43 5.26
CA GLY A 12 15.22 -0.54 4.33
C GLY A 12 13.69 -0.69 4.39
N LYS A 13 13.00 0.21 5.09
CA LYS A 13 11.55 0.25 5.22
C LYS A 13 10.98 1.50 4.57
N ARG A 14 9.74 1.36 4.11
CA ARG A 14 8.88 2.46 3.70
C ARG A 14 8.01 2.85 4.88
N ILE A 15 8.17 4.08 5.34
CA ILE A 15 7.43 4.65 6.48
C ILE A 15 6.37 5.57 5.91
N VAL A 16 5.10 5.26 6.21
CA VAL A 16 3.94 6.05 5.77
C VAL A 16 3.54 6.98 6.91
N GLU A 17 3.67 8.29 6.69
CA GLU A 17 3.37 9.33 7.68
C GLU A 17 1.93 9.83 7.53
N GLU A 18 1.44 9.89 6.28
CA GLU A 18 0.05 10.20 5.95
C GLU A 18 -0.47 9.22 4.89
N PHE A 19 -1.71 8.76 5.06
CA PHE A 19 -2.40 7.93 4.08
C PHE A 19 -3.88 8.27 4.00
N SER A 20 -4.49 7.92 2.87
CA SER A 20 -5.94 7.91 2.71
C SER A 20 -6.43 6.50 2.47
N ASP A 21 -7.47 6.11 3.21
CA ASP A 21 -8.21 4.89 2.89
C ASP A 21 -8.83 5.02 1.49
N ILE A 22 -8.66 3.98 0.68
CA ILE A 22 -9.37 3.86 -0.60
C ILE A 22 -10.62 3.02 -0.40
N ASN A 23 -10.48 1.85 0.24
CA ASN A 23 -11.59 0.94 0.53
C ASN A 23 -11.18 -0.17 1.51
N VAL A 24 -12.17 -0.82 2.13
CA VAL A 24 -12.02 -2.01 3.00
C VAL A 24 -12.71 -3.20 2.33
N TYR A 25 -12.13 -4.38 2.46
CA TYR A 25 -12.61 -5.59 1.80
C TYR A 25 -12.63 -6.76 2.77
N GLU A 26 -13.63 -7.62 2.62
CA GLU A 26 -13.72 -8.91 3.32
C GLU A 26 -12.76 -9.96 2.72
N GLN A 27 -12.46 -9.85 1.42
CA GLN A 27 -11.69 -10.84 0.68
C GLN A 27 -10.46 -10.20 0.02
N GLY A 28 -9.26 -10.71 0.31
CA GLY A 28 -8.01 -10.17 -0.23
C GLY A 28 -7.93 -10.19 -1.77
N LYS A 29 -8.58 -11.17 -2.42
CA LYS A 29 -8.65 -11.26 -3.89
C LYS A 29 -9.36 -10.06 -4.52
N GLU A 30 -10.36 -9.50 -3.85
CA GLU A 30 -11.13 -8.34 -4.34
C GLU A 30 -10.28 -7.07 -4.22
N ALA A 31 -9.59 -6.91 -3.08
CA ALA A 31 -8.64 -5.83 -2.88
C ALA A 31 -7.53 -5.83 -3.94
N LEU A 32 -6.93 -7.00 -4.22
CA LEU A 32 -5.87 -7.14 -5.22
C LEU A 32 -6.36 -6.87 -6.65
N LYS A 33 -7.61 -7.24 -6.98
CA LYS A 33 -8.21 -6.93 -8.27
C LYS A 33 -8.35 -5.42 -8.47
N GLU A 34 -8.94 -4.71 -7.50
CA GLU A 34 -9.11 -3.25 -7.61
C GLU A 34 -7.76 -2.52 -7.60
N TYR A 35 -6.81 -2.97 -6.77
CA TYR A 35 -5.43 -2.47 -6.79
C TYR A 35 -4.81 -2.57 -8.19
N ALA A 36 -4.90 -3.73 -8.84
CA ALA A 36 -4.34 -3.93 -10.19
C ALA A 36 -5.01 -3.02 -11.23
N GLU A 37 -6.32 -2.82 -11.15
CA GLU A 37 -7.05 -1.92 -12.04
C GLU A 37 -6.64 -0.46 -11.86
N LYS A 38 -6.49 0.02 -10.62
CA LYS A 38 -6.05 1.40 -10.33
C LYS A 38 -4.59 1.62 -10.69
N HIS A 39 -3.70 0.70 -10.31
CA HIS A 39 -2.27 0.80 -10.60
C HIS A 39 -1.99 0.77 -12.11
N ARG A 40 -2.78 0.01 -12.89
CA ARG A 40 -2.70 0.04 -14.36
C ARG A 40 -3.11 1.39 -14.95
N LYS A 41 -4.09 2.07 -14.35
CA LYS A 41 -4.56 3.39 -14.80
C LYS A 41 -3.56 4.48 -14.47
N ASP A 42 -2.95 4.41 -13.30
CA ASP A 42 -1.94 5.36 -12.84
C ASP A 42 -0.90 4.67 -11.96
N LYS A 43 0.31 4.52 -12.51
CA LYS A 43 1.44 3.87 -11.84
C LYS A 43 2.18 4.80 -10.88
N SER A 44 1.91 6.11 -10.94
CA SER A 44 2.56 7.09 -10.05
C SER A 44 2.02 7.05 -8.63
N ARG A 45 0.80 6.54 -8.46
CA ARG A 45 0.14 6.37 -7.16
C ARG A 45 0.76 5.23 -6.37
N GLU A 46 1.19 5.54 -5.16
CA GLU A 46 1.73 4.56 -4.22
C GLU A 46 0.60 4.00 -3.35
N MET A 47 0.11 2.82 -3.72
CA MET A 47 -1.02 2.18 -3.06
C MET A 47 -0.62 0.83 -2.45
N TYR A 48 -1.28 0.45 -1.36
CA TYR A 48 -1.04 -0.80 -0.67
C TYR A 48 -2.33 -1.56 -0.38
N VAL A 49 -2.30 -2.87 -0.64
CA VAL A 49 -3.24 -3.82 -0.06
C VAL A 49 -2.62 -4.36 1.22
N TYR A 50 -3.22 -4.03 2.36
CA TYR A 50 -2.73 -4.42 3.67
C TYR A 50 -3.82 -5.09 4.49
N HIS A 51 -3.48 -6.19 5.16
CA HIS A 51 -4.43 -6.95 5.95
C HIS A 51 -4.58 -6.35 7.36
N THR A 52 -5.81 -6.10 7.79
CA THR A 52 -6.12 -5.39 9.06
C THR A 52 -5.80 -6.18 10.33
N LYS A 53 -5.66 -7.51 10.26
CA LYS A 53 -5.06 -8.32 11.35
C LYS A 53 -3.66 -7.86 11.78
N ASN A 54 -2.94 -7.14 10.93
CA ASN A 54 -1.64 -6.58 11.31
C ASN A 54 -1.85 -5.31 12.14
N GLU A 55 -1.42 -5.32 13.39
CA GLU A 55 -1.54 -4.18 14.31
C GLU A 55 -0.63 -2.99 13.93
N LYS A 56 0.41 -3.26 13.13
CA LYS A 56 1.40 -2.27 12.71
C LYS A 56 1.57 -2.32 11.19
N LEU A 57 1.74 -1.17 10.58
CA LEU A 57 2.08 -1.06 9.17
C LEU A 57 3.58 -1.29 8.98
N LEU A 58 3.93 -2.47 8.46
CA LEU A 58 5.30 -2.85 8.14
C LEU A 58 5.42 -3.06 6.62
N ILE A 59 6.19 -2.19 5.97
CA ILE A 59 6.43 -2.21 4.52
C ILE A 59 7.94 -2.22 4.30
N GLU A 60 8.44 -3.32 3.73
CA GLU A 60 9.84 -3.47 3.37
C GLU A 60 10.08 -2.88 1.97
N GLU A 61 11.16 -2.12 1.81
CA GLU A 61 11.58 -1.64 0.51
C GLU A 61 12.28 -2.74 -0.27
N ARG A 62 11.89 -2.90 -1.53
CA ARG A 62 12.56 -3.85 -2.40
C ARG A 62 13.92 -3.28 -2.81
N LYS A 63 15.02 -3.90 -2.37
CA LYS A 63 16.34 -3.58 -2.90
C LYS A 63 16.36 -3.88 -4.39
N VAL A 64 16.57 -2.85 -5.19
CA VAL A 64 16.82 -2.98 -6.63
C VAL A 64 18.32 -3.18 -6.79
N TRP A 65 18.72 -4.33 -7.36
CA TRP A 65 20.10 -4.65 -7.72
C TRP A 65 20.31 -4.41 -9.21
#